data_AF-A0A382IGH2-F1
#
_entry.id   AF-A0A382IGH2-F1
#
_cell.length_a   1.000
_cell.length_b   1.000
_cell.length_c   1.000
_cell.angle_alpha   90.00
_cell.angle_beta   90.00
_cell.angle_gamma   90.00
#
_symmetry.space_group_name_H-M   'P 1'
#
loop_
_entity.id
_entity.type
_entity.pdbx_description
1 polymer ?
#
loop_
_entity_poly.entity_id
_entity_poly.type
_entity_poly.pdbx_seq_one_letter_code
_entity_poly.pdbx_strand_id
1 'polypeptide(L)'
;MGAVPVINAVGNMTMLGGSSPAASVREAMDIAQRYFVDMDQLLAGSGRVVADLLGCEAALVTPGCASALLLGTAACVAGDDPERMSQLPDTTGMKGQVVLQASQRYKYERVVRMAGVELVIAGTPERVTADDVAEA
;
A
#
# COMPACT_ATOMS: atom_id res chain seq x y z
N MET A 1 7.34 -15.27 -23.91
CA MET A 1 7.24 -13.96 -23.24
C MET A 1 6.33 -12.95 -23.96
N GLY A 2 5.91 -13.15 -25.21
CA GLY A 2 4.92 -12.26 -25.86
C GLY A 2 5.33 -10.77 -25.97
N ALA A 3 6.58 -10.45 -25.65
CA ALA A 3 7.16 -9.12 -25.58
C ALA A 3 8.65 -9.20 -25.95
N VAL A 4 9.21 -8.10 -26.45
CA VAL A 4 10.63 -7.98 -26.83
C VAL A 4 11.44 -7.50 -25.63
N PRO A 5 12.51 -8.22 -25.22
CA PRO A 5 13.39 -7.76 -24.14
C PRO A 5 14.07 -6.42 -24.50
N VAL A 6 14.33 -5.60 -23.48
CA VAL A 6 14.97 -4.29 -23.64
C VAL A 6 16.16 -4.15 -22.70
N ILE A 7 17.13 -3.31 -23.10
CA ILE A 7 18.20 -2.86 -22.20
C ILE A 7 17.69 -1.62 -21.46
N ASN A 8 17.48 -1.74 -20.15
CA ASN A 8 17.00 -0.63 -19.33
C ASN A 8 18.18 0.24 -18.84
N ALA A 9 18.30 1.45 -19.38
CA ALA A 9 19.28 2.46 -18.97
C ALA A 9 18.64 3.67 -18.24
N VAL A 10 17.36 3.56 -17.84
CA VAL A 10 16.59 4.65 -17.18
C VAL A 10 16.48 4.44 -15.66
N GLY A 11 16.94 3.30 -15.14
CA GLY A 11 16.87 2.96 -13.72
C GLY A 11 15.64 2.13 -13.37
N ASN A 12 15.04 2.35 -12.21
CA ASN A 12 13.92 1.57 -11.65
C ASN A 12 12.55 1.99 -12.22
N MET A 13 12.36 1.80 -13.53
CA MET A 13 11.14 2.19 -14.24
C MET A 13 10.02 1.14 -14.08
N THR A 14 8.88 1.53 -13.48
CA THR A 14 7.71 0.65 -13.27
C THR A 14 7.20 0.03 -14.57
N MET A 15 7.19 0.80 -15.67
CA MET A 15 6.71 0.32 -16.98
C MET A 15 7.61 -0.77 -17.59
N LEU A 16 8.85 -0.92 -17.10
CA LEU A 16 9.80 -1.95 -17.53
C LEU A 16 9.93 -3.09 -16.51
N GLY A 17 9.03 -3.17 -15.53
CA GLY A 17 9.06 -4.20 -14.48
C GLY A 17 9.88 -3.82 -13.24
N GLY A 18 10.34 -2.58 -13.13
CA GLY A 18 11.05 -2.08 -11.95
C GLY A 18 12.49 -2.59 -11.87
N SER A 19 12.84 -3.20 -10.73
CA SER A 19 14.20 -3.64 -10.42
C SER A 19 14.39 -5.14 -10.70
N SER A 20 15.58 -5.52 -11.14
CA SER A 20 15.96 -6.92 -11.26
C SER A 20 16.38 -7.50 -9.90
N PRO A 21 15.83 -8.64 -9.45
CA PRO A 21 16.27 -9.28 -8.22
C PRO A 21 17.73 -9.74 -8.34
N ALA A 22 18.49 -9.61 -7.25
CA ALA A 22 19.85 -10.14 -7.14
C ALA A 22 19.86 -11.67 -7.22
N ALA A 23 21.01 -12.27 -7.53
CA ALA A 23 21.14 -13.72 -7.70
C ALA A 23 20.69 -14.50 -6.44
N SER A 24 21.09 -14.05 -5.26
CA SER A 24 20.69 -14.64 -3.97
C SER A 24 19.18 -14.61 -3.73
N VAL A 25 18.50 -13.56 -4.18
CA VAL A 25 17.04 -13.45 -4.07
C VAL A 25 16.36 -14.45 -5.01
N ARG A 26 16.87 -14.61 -6.24
CA ARG A 26 16.33 -15.59 -7.20
C ARG A 26 16.49 -17.02 -6.68
N GLU A 27 17.63 -17.34 -6.08
CA GLU A 27 17.87 -18.65 -5.45
C GLU A 27 16.91 -18.89 -4.27
N ALA A 28 16.69 -17.90 -3.40
CA ALA A 28 15.71 -18.01 -2.32
C ALA A 28 14.28 -18.21 -2.85
N MET A 29 13.91 -17.52 -3.94
CA MET A 29 12.64 -17.73 -4.62
C MET A 29 12.53 -19.18 -5.12
N ASP A 30 13.54 -19.72 -5.81
CA ASP A 30 13.60 -21.12 -6.29
C ASP A 30 13.47 -22.17 -5.18
N ILE A 31 14.00 -21.89 -3.99
CA ILE A 31 13.81 -22.75 -2.82
C ILE A 31 12.37 -22.68 -2.32
N ALA A 32 11.81 -21.46 -2.19
CA ALA A 32 10.47 -21.26 -1.65
C ALA A 32 9.37 -21.96 -2.46
N GLN A 33 9.51 -22.03 -3.79
CA GLN A 33 8.51 -22.66 -4.69
C GLN A 33 8.32 -24.16 -4.45
N ARG A 34 9.21 -24.81 -3.69
CA ARG A 34 9.17 -26.25 -3.41
C ARG A 34 8.27 -26.63 -2.26
N TYR A 35 7.77 -25.66 -1.50
CA TYR A 35 7.08 -25.90 -0.23
C TYR A 35 5.72 -25.21 -0.19
N PHE A 36 4.77 -25.87 0.46
CA PHE A 36 3.55 -25.23 0.95
C PHE A 36 3.79 -24.81 2.40
N VAL A 37 3.27 -23.65 2.78
CA VAL A 37 3.39 -23.10 4.14
C VAL A 37 2.06 -22.56 4.62
N ASP A 38 1.93 -22.43 5.94
CA ASP A 38 0.89 -21.63 6.55
C ASP A 38 1.11 -20.15 6.20
N MET A 39 0.15 -19.57 5.49
CA MET A 39 0.27 -18.19 5.00
C MET A 39 0.20 -17.16 6.13
N ASP A 40 -0.50 -17.45 7.22
CA ASP A 40 -0.56 -16.55 8.37
C ASP A 40 0.80 -16.47 9.06
N GLN A 41 1.47 -17.63 9.20
CA GLN A 41 2.84 -17.68 9.71
C GLN A 41 3.83 -16.97 8.79
N LEU A 42 3.70 -17.13 7.47
CA LEU A 42 4.56 -16.46 6.50
C LEU A 42 4.37 -14.93 6.56
N LEU A 43 3.14 -14.45 6.63
CA LEU A 43 2.83 -13.02 6.73
C LEU A 43 3.32 -12.43 8.05
N ALA A 44 3.10 -13.11 9.17
CA ALA A 44 3.62 -12.68 10.47
C ALA A 44 5.16 -12.66 10.51
N GLY A 45 5.80 -13.71 9.96
CA GLY A 45 7.26 -13.83 9.91
C GLY A 45 7.92 -12.78 9.03
N SER A 46 7.41 -12.59 7.81
CA SER A 46 7.90 -11.57 6.88
C SER A 46 7.60 -10.15 7.37
N GLY A 47 6.44 -9.94 7.99
CA GLY A 47 6.06 -8.69 8.64
C GLY A 47 7.04 -8.28 9.74
N ARG A 48 7.44 -9.21 10.62
CA ARG A 48 8.45 -8.95 11.65
C ARG A 48 9.79 -8.52 11.06
N VAL A 49 10.26 -9.19 10.00
CA VAL A 49 11.52 -8.80 9.32
C VAL A 49 11.45 -7.36 8.80
N VAL A 50 10.33 -6.98 8.19
CA VAL A 50 10.13 -5.60 7.69
C VAL A 50 10.00 -4.60 8.83
N ALA A 51 9.29 -4.95 9.90
CA ALA A 51 9.12 -4.11 11.08
C ALA A 51 10.46 -3.81 11.76
N ASP A 52 11.30 -4.83 11.94
CA ASP A 52 12.66 -4.70 12.49
C ASP A 52 13.54 -3.78 11.63
N LEU A 53 13.44 -3.89 10.30
CA LEU A 53 14.17 -3.04 9.36
C LEU A 53 13.74 -1.57 9.39
N LEU A 54 12.43 -1.31 9.60
CA LEU A 54 11.86 0.03 9.59
C LEU A 54 11.83 0.66 10.99
N GLY A 55 12.05 -0.11 12.06
CA GLY A 55 11.93 0.35 13.44
C GLY A 55 10.50 0.69 13.83
N CYS A 56 9.50 -0.04 13.31
CA CYS A 56 8.09 0.14 13.64
C CYS A 56 7.54 -1.07 14.39
N GLU A 57 6.37 -0.91 15.03
CA GLU A 57 5.78 -1.95 15.88
C GLU A 57 5.30 -3.18 15.09
N ALA A 58 4.82 -2.97 13.86
CA ALA A 58 4.33 -4.02 12.98
C ALA A 58 4.45 -3.60 11.51
N ALA A 59 4.52 -4.58 10.62
CA ALA A 59 4.44 -4.38 9.18
C ALA A 59 3.69 -5.54 8.52
N LEU A 60 3.03 -5.26 7.39
CA LEU A 60 2.31 -6.25 6.60
C LEU A 60 2.82 -6.24 5.16
N VAL A 61 3.27 -7.40 4.68
CA VAL A 61 3.62 -7.58 3.27
C VAL A 61 2.33 -7.71 2.46
N THR A 62 2.22 -6.91 1.39
CA THR A 62 1.07 -6.90 0.49
C THR A 62 1.53 -7.13 -0.95
N PRO A 63 0.66 -7.58 -1.87
CA PRO A 63 1.05 -7.84 -3.26
C PRO A 63 1.44 -6.57 -4.05
N GLY A 64 1.20 -5.38 -3.51
CA GLY A 64 1.69 -4.13 -4.08
C GLY A 64 1.21 -2.87 -3.34
N CYS A 65 1.70 -1.71 -3.76
CA CYS A 65 1.38 -0.44 -3.11
C CYS A 65 -0.12 -0.08 -3.18
N ALA A 66 -0.82 -0.46 -4.25
CA ALA A 66 -2.26 -0.26 -4.33
C ALA A 66 -3.02 -1.04 -3.25
N SER A 67 -2.68 -2.30 -3.00
CA SER A 67 -3.29 -3.08 -1.91
C SER A 67 -2.93 -2.50 -0.54
N ALA A 68 -1.69 -2.03 -0.35
CA ALA A 68 -1.28 -1.40 0.90
C ALA A 68 -2.09 -0.14 1.21
N LEU A 69 -2.28 0.74 0.22
CA LEU A 69 -3.09 1.96 0.37
C LEU A 69 -4.55 1.63 0.71
N LEU A 70 -5.15 0.67 0.00
CA LEU A 70 -6.53 0.26 0.25
C LEU A 70 -6.69 -0.37 1.64
N LEU A 71 -5.88 -1.37 1.98
CA LEU A 71 -5.94 -2.07 3.27
C LEU A 71 -5.63 -1.13 4.44
N GLY A 72 -4.64 -0.24 4.30
CA GLY A 72 -4.33 0.78 5.30
C GLY A 72 -5.48 1.76 5.50
N THR A 73 -6.10 2.22 4.42
CA THR A 73 -7.29 3.09 4.50
C THR A 73 -8.45 2.38 5.18
N ALA A 74 -8.74 1.13 4.76
CA ALA A 74 -9.80 0.31 5.35
C ALA A 74 -9.57 0.08 6.86
N ALA A 75 -8.34 -0.21 7.27
CA ALA A 75 -7.98 -0.38 8.68
C ALA A 75 -8.22 0.92 9.49
N CYS A 76 -7.88 2.09 8.94
CA CYS A 76 -8.15 3.37 9.60
C CYS A 76 -9.65 3.69 9.74
N VAL A 77 -10.47 3.20 8.81
CA VAL A 77 -11.93 3.42 8.78
C VAL A 77 -12.67 2.46 9.71
N ALA A 78 -12.44 1.16 9.53
CA ALA A 78 -13.18 0.10 10.22
C ALA A 78 -12.57 -0.28 11.58
N GLY A 79 -11.26 -0.08 11.77
CA GLY A 79 -10.55 -0.57 12.94
C GLY A 79 -10.46 -2.09 12.97
N ASP A 80 -10.64 -2.68 14.14
CA ASP A 80 -10.62 -4.12 14.43
C ASP A 80 -12.03 -4.74 14.56
N ASP A 81 -13.07 -4.01 14.20
CA ASP A 81 -14.47 -4.44 14.28
C ASP A 81 -14.89 -5.24 13.02
N PRO A 82 -15.22 -6.54 13.15
CA PRO A 82 -15.58 -7.38 12.01
C PRO A 82 -16.87 -6.95 11.28
N GLU A 83 -17.84 -6.38 11.99
CA GLU A 83 -19.09 -5.91 11.37
C GLU A 83 -18.77 -4.72 10.46
N ARG A 84 -17.96 -3.77 10.95
CA ARG A 84 -17.47 -2.63 10.16
C ARG A 84 -16.62 -3.05 8.98
N MET A 85 -15.73 -4.03 9.15
CA MET A 85 -14.95 -4.58 8.03
C MET A 85 -15.85 -5.17 6.94
N SER A 86 -16.91 -5.88 7.33
CA SER A 86 -17.87 -6.48 6.39
C SER A 86 -18.76 -5.45 5.70
N GLN A 87 -18.96 -4.28 6.31
CA GLN A 87 -19.76 -3.19 5.78
C GLN A 87 -19.05 -2.41 4.66
N LEU A 88 -17.71 -2.38 4.65
CA LEU A 88 -16.94 -1.69 3.62
C LEU A 88 -17.30 -2.21 2.21
N PRO A 89 -17.40 -1.33 1.19
CA PRO A 89 -17.02 0.09 1.22
C PRO A 89 -18.15 1.05 1.63
N ASP A 90 -19.25 0.59 2.22
CA ASP A 90 -20.22 1.52 2.80
C ASP A 90 -19.69 2.06 4.13
N THR A 91 -19.29 3.34 4.16
CA THR A 91 -18.72 4.00 5.33
C THR A 91 -19.75 4.65 6.25
N THR A 92 -21.06 4.42 6.01
CA THR A 92 -22.14 4.97 6.84
C THR A 92 -21.96 4.61 8.32
N GLY A 93 -21.94 5.61 9.20
CA GLY A 93 -21.74 5.42 10.64
C GLY A 93 -20.29 5.15 11.06
N MET A 94 -19.33 5.23 10.13
CA MET A 94 -17.89 5.13 10.38
C MET A 94 -17.17 6.44 10.04
N LYS A 95 -15.84 6.48 10.21
CA LYS A 95 -15.02 7.56 9.67
C LYS A 95 -15.06 7.48 8.14
N GLY A 96 -15.61 8.50 7.48
CA GLY A 96 -15.82 8.48 6.03
C GLY A 96 -14.87 9.36 5.23
N GLN A 97 -13.92 10.03 5.86
CA GLN A 97 -13.11 11.07 5.21
C GLN A 97 -11.60 10.82 5.38
N VAL A 98 -10.85 11.07 4.31
CA VAL A 98 -9.38 11.06 4.29
C VAL A 98 -8.89 12.39 3.77
N VAL A 99 -8.08 13.09 4.58
CA VAL A 99 -7.44 14.33 4.17
C VAL A 99 -6.29 14.03 3.21
N LEU A 100 -6.32 14.66 2.03
CA LEU A 100 -5.27 14.57 1.02
C LEU A 100 -4.71 15.97 0.74
N GLN A 101 -3.40 16.13 0.91
CA GLN A 101 -2.71 17.36 0.56
C GLN A 101 -2.83 17.63 -0.94
N ALA A 102 -3.29 18.82 -1.32
CA ALA A 102 -3.54 19.18 -2.72
C ALA A 102 -2.30 19.02 -3.62
N SER A 103 -1.12 19.33 -3.09
CA SER A 103 0.17 19.18 -3.79
C SER A 103 0.59 17.72 -4.03
N GLN A 104 0.01 16.75 -3.32
CA GLN A 104 0.31 15.32 -3.47
C GLN A 104 -0.72 14.55 -4.30
N ARG A 105 -1.67 15.25 -4.93
CA ARG A 105 -2.67 14.61 -5.77
C ARG A 105 -2.01 13.90 -6.95
N TYR A 106 -2.26 12.60 -7.06
CA TYR A 106 -1.79 11.79 -8.16
C TYR A 106 -2.71 10.60 -8.39
N LYS A 107 -2.51 9.87 -9.50
CA LYS A 107 -3.42 8.83 -10.01
C LYS A 107 -3.83 7.71 -9.03
N TYR A 108 -3.13 7.49 -7.92
CA TYR A 108 -3.53 6.48 -6.92
C TYR A 108 -4.48 7.02 -5.85
N GLU A 109 -4.86 8.30 -5.83
CA GLU A 109 -5.91 8.77 -4.92
C GLU A 109 -7.23 7.99 -5.09
N ARG A 110 -7.48 7.45 -6.29
CA ARG A 110 -8.60 6.53 -6.57
C ARG A 110 -8.55 5.26 -5.73
N VAL A 111 -7.36 4.79 -5.35
CA VAL A 111 -7.17 3.57 -4.55
C VAL A 111 -7.64 3.78 -3.12
N VAL A 112 -7.36 4.96 -2.56
CA VAL A 112 -7.86 5.36 -1.24
C VAL A 112 -9.40 5.40 -1.26
N ARG A 113 -9.99 6.02 -2.29
CA ARG A 113 -11.46 6.06 -2.47
C ARG A 113 -12.11 4.68 -2.62
N MET A 114 -11.39 3.64 -3.02
CA MET A 114 -11.96 2.28 -3.10
C MET A 114 -12.39 1.74 -1.73
N ALA A 115 -11.89 2.31 -0.62
CA ALA A 115 -12.37 2.00 0.73
C ALA A 115 -13.74 2.61 1.04
N GLY A 116 -14.35 3.38 0.12
CA GLY A 116 -15.63 4.05 0.33
C GLY A 116 -15.55 5.41 1.03
N VAL A 117 -14.34 5.95 1.14
CA VAL A 117 -14.09 7.25 1.76
C VAL A 117 -14.20 8.40 0.76
N GLU A 118 -14.63 9.55 1.26
CA GLU A 118 -14.50 10.84 0.63
C GLU A 118 -13.08 11.39 0.85
N LEU A 119 -12.50 12.04 -0.18
CA LEU A 119 -11.24 12.76 -0.02
C LEU A 119 -11.52 14.23 0.25
N VAL A 120 -11.04 14.72 1.39
CA VAL A 120 -11.05 16.16 1.72
C VAL A 120 -9.70 16.73 1.32
N ILE A 121 -9.70 17.77 0.49
CA ILE A 121 -8.47 18.31 -0.08
C ILE A 121 -7.98 19.49 0.76
N ALA A 122 -6.76 19.38 1.29
CA ALA A 122 -6.11 20.41 2.09
C ALA A 122 -5.17 21.29 1.24
N GLY A 123 -5.29 22.61 1.36
CA GLY A 123 -4.44 23.59 0.71
C GLY A 123 -4.60 23.68 -0.82
N THR A 124 -3.55 24.16 -1.50
CA THR A 124 -3.52 24.31 -2.98
C THR A 124 -2.44 23.42 -3.60
N PRO A 125 -2.47 23.18 -4.93
CA PRO A 125 -1.44 22.40 -5.61
C PRO A 125 -0.01 22.92 -5.39
N GLU A 126 0.16 24.22 -5.19
CA GLU A 126 1.45 24.89 -5.02
C GLU A 126 1.91 24.95 -3.56
N ARG A 127 0.98 24.92 -2.60
CA ARG A 127 1.29 25.09 -1.17
C ARG A 127 0.27 24.39 -0.28
N VAL A 128 0.78 23.61 0.67
CA VAL A 128 -0.02 23.01 1.75
C VAL A 128 0.73 23.22 3.06
N THR A 129 0.02 23.68 4.08
CA THR A 129 0.54 23.91 5.44
C THR A 129 -0.06 22.92 6.44
N ALA A 130 0.49 22.92 7.66
CA ALA A 130 -0.08 22.14 8.76
C ALA A 130 -1.50 22.60 9.12
N ASP A 131 -1.74 23.92 9.11
CA ASP A 131 -3.06 24.50 9.39
C ASP A 131 -4.08 24.07 8.34
N ASP A 132 -3.71 24.10 7.05
CA ASP A 132 -4.59 23.61 5.96
C ASP A 132 -5.01 22.14 6.16
N VAL A 133 -4.13 21.31 6.71
CA VAL A 133 -4.42 19.89 7.00
C VAL A 133 -5.24 19.72 8.28
N ALA A 134 -5.04 20.59 9.28
CA ALA A 134 -5.78 20.53 10.54
C ALA A 134 -7.21 21.09 10.42
N GLU A 135 -7.45 21.99 9.49
CA GLU A 135 -8.77 22.60 9.21
C GLU A 135 -9.64 21.79 8.24
N ALA A 136 -9.04 20.83 7.51
CA ALA A 136 -9.71 19.93 6.57
C ALA A 136 -10.37 18.74 7.28
#